data_AF-A0A1X7ADE6-F1
#
_entry.id   AF-A0A1X7ADE6-F1
#
_cell.length_a   1.000
_cell.length_b   1.000
_cell.length_c   1.000
_cell.angle_alpha   90.00
_cell.angle_beta   90.00
_cell.angle_gamma   90.00
#
_symmetry.space_group_name_H-M   'P 1'
#
loop_
_entity.id
_entity.type
_entity.pdbx_description
1 polymer ?
#
loop_
_entity_poly.entity_id
_entity_poly.type
_entity_poly.pdbx_seq_one_letter_code
_entity_poly.pdbx_strand_id
1 'polypeptide(L)'
;MATVDDLRNELTDYDGRDPSVLSEIAARHEDQPWFLSSLADLAPDEEAVVSEGATWIIKAMVEKGHDFMPQDVERLVVGLDEVTAWQAQLHICQSLVHMSVPQEVEPILKQWLNPLLDAPRPFVRAWATDALCRLCDKHSDRWNVLEQMSEDKAASVRSRVRNLMTEFGER
;
A
#
# COMPACT_ATOMS: atom_id res chain seq x y z
N MET A 1 -4.31 -6.87 28.04
CA MET A 1 -4.59 -7.01 26.61
C MET A 1 -3.65 -6.05 25.92
N ALA A 2 -2.93 -6.50 24.90
CA ALA A 2 -2.12 -5.60 24.08
C ALA A 2 -3.03 -4.55 23.44
N THR A 3 -2.58 -3.30 23.38
CA THR A 3 -3.30 -2.17 22.78
C THR A 3 -2.61 -1.68 21.51
N VAL A 4 -3.26 -0.77 20.79
CA VAL A 4 -2.63 -0.04 19.68
C VAL A 4 -1.36 0.71 20.13
N ASP A 5 -1.34 1.22 21.36
CA ASP A 5 -0.17 1.89 21.94
C ASP A 5 1.00 0.91 22.17
N ASP A 6 0.71 -0.32 22.59
CA ASP A 6 1.74 -1.35 22.74
C ASP A 6 2.37 -1.69 21.38
N LEU A 7 1.54 -1.88 20.34
CA LEU A 7 2.01 -2.13 18.99
C LEU A 7 2.82 -0.95 18.44
N ARG A 8 2.35 0.29 18.67
CA ARG A 8 3.08 1.51 18.27
C ARG A 8 4.49 1.53 18.87
N ASN A 9 4.62 1.26 20.16
CA ASN A 9 5.91 1.22 20.84
C ASN A 9 6.83 0.13 20.26
N GLU A 10 6.29 -1.06 19.95
CA GLU A 10 7.06 -2.12 19.28
C GLU A 10 7.56 -1.68 17.89
N LEU A 11 6.76 -0.90 17.14
CA LEU A 11 7.18 -0.37 15.85
C LEU A 11 8.22 0.74 15.97
N THR A 12 8.19 1.55 17.04
CA THR A 12 9.23 2.57 17.29
C THR A 12 10.61 1.95 17.52
N ASP A 13 10.67 0.72 18.04
CA ASP A 13 11.93 -0.01 18.23
C ASP A 13 12.57 -0.49 16.90
N TYR A 14 11.84 -0.40 15.77
CA TYR A 14 12.37 -0.71 14.45
C TYR A 14 13.31 0.40 13.95
N ASP A 15 14.59 0.08 13.79
CA ASP A 15 15.63 1.03 13.38
C ASP A 15 15.72 1.27 11.85
N GLY A 16 14.79 0.69 11.08
CA GLY A 16 14.77 0.79 9.62
C GLY A 16 15.76 -0.13 8.89
N ARG A 17 16.48 -1.02 9.57
CA ARG A 17 17.56 -1.82 8.96
C ARG A 17 17.23 -3.29 8.80
N ASP A 18 16.65 -3.92 9.81
CA ASP A 18 16.35 -5.34 9.77
C ASP A 18 14.84 -5.62 9.76
N PRO A 19 14.25 -5.95 8.59
CA PRO A 19 12.82 -6.28 8.50
C PRO A 19 12.44 -7.57 9.24
N SER A 20 13.40 -8.33 9.78
CA SER A 20 13.12 -9.47 10.67
C SER A 20 12.34 -9.03 11.91
N VAL A 21 12.62 -7.85 12.46
CA VAL A 21 11.92 -7.28 13.62
C VAL A 21 10.43 -7.11 13.30
N LEU A 22 10.09 -6.53 12.15
CA LEU A 22 8.70 -6.37 11.72
C LEU A 22 8.02 -7.72 11.45
N SER A 23 8.77 -8.70 10.94
CA SER A 23 8.27 -10.06 10.75
C SER A 23 7.95 -10.74 12.08
N GLU A 24 8.78 -10.54 13.10
CA GLU A 24 8.56 -11.07 14.45
C GLU A 24 7.38 -10.39 15.16
N ILE A 25 7.22 -9.07 15.00
CA ILE A 25 6.04 -8.34 15.48
C ILE A 25 4.78 -8.91 14.81
N ALA A 26 4.78 -9.08 13.49
CA ALA A 26 3.65 -9.64 12.76
C ALA A 26 3.30 -11.05 13.25
N ALA A 27 4.27 -11.95 13.34
CA ALA A 27 4.05 -13.33 13.78
C ALA A 27 3.51 -13.43 15.22
N ARG A 28 3.80 -12.45 16.09
CA ARG A 28 3.31 -12.42 17.47
C ARG A 28 1.84 -12.02 17.56
N HIS A 29 1.38 -11.19 16.63
CA HIS A 29 0.07 -10.55 16.69
C HIS A 29 -0.89 -10.96 15.57
N GLU A 30 -0.47 -11.75 14.57
CA GLU A 30 -1.27 -12.08 13.37
C GLU A 30 -2.63 -12.74 13.65
N ASP A 31 -2.74 -13.50 14.74
CA ASP A 31 -4.00 -14.14 15.17
C ASP A 31 -4.91 -13.23 16.03
N GLN A 32 -4.48 -12.01 16.33
CA GLN A 32 -5.21 -11.11 17.21
C GLN A 32 -6.28 -10.33 16.43
N PRO A 33 -7.55 -10.33 16.87
CA PRO A 33 -8.65 -9.65 16.16
C PRO A 33 -8.49 -8.14 15.99
N TRP A 34 -7.68 -7.50 16.84
CA TRP A 34 -7.43 -6.05 16.81
C TRP A 34 -6.24 -5.68 15.92
N PHE A 35 -5.44 -6.65 15.47
CA PHE A 35 -4.14 -6.37 14.88
C PHE A 35 -4.24 -5.60 13.56
N LEU A 36 -5.05 -6.08 12.62
CA LEU A 36 -5.23 -5.42 11.32
C LEU A 36 -5.83 -4.02 11.46
N SER A 37 -6.81 -3.85 12.36
CA SER A 37 -7.37 -2.53 12.66
C SER A 37 -6.33 -1.58 13.24
N SER A 38 -5.46 -2.05 14.14
CA SER A 38 -4.39 -1.24 14.72
C SER A 38 -3.32 -0.88 13.69
N LEU A 39 -2.97 -1.78 12.77
CA LEU A 39 -2.07 -1.45 11.67
C LEU A 39 -2.66 -0.37 10.76
N ALA A 40 -3.97 -0.42 10.48
CA ALA A 40 -4.66 0.61 9.71
C ALA A 40 -4.67 1.97 10.44
N ASP A 41 -4.87 1.98 11.77
CA ASP A 41 -4.79 3.20 12.59
C ASP A 41 -3.36 3.77 12.67
N LEU A 42 -2.32 2.92 12.60
CA LEU A 42 -0.91 3.32 12.69
C LEU A 42 -0.24 3.62 11.34
N ALA A 43 -0.86 3.23 10.22
CA ALA A 43 -0.36 3.59 8.89
C ALA A 43 -0.17 5.10 8.68
N PRO A 44 -1.09 5.99 9.12
CA PRO A 44 -0.92 7.44 9.03
C PRO A 44 -0.12 8.08 10.18
N ASP A 45 0.57 7.30 11.03
CA ASP A 45 1.29 7.85 12.18
C ASP A 45 2.32 8.93 11.75
N GLU A 46 2.40 10.01 12.55
CA GLU A 46 3.30 11.13 12.30
C GLU A 46 4.78 10.73 12.39
N GLU A 47 5.10 9.70 13.18
CA GLU A 47 6.43 9.12 13.24
C GLU A 47 6.66 8.20 12.04
N ALA A 48 7.55 8.62 11.14
CA ALA A 48 7.85 7.87 9.92
C ALA A 48 8.22 6.40 10.19
N VAL A 49 8.95 6.08 11.26
CA VAL A 49 9.31 4.70 11.61
C VAL A 49 8.08 3.83 11.91
N VAL A 50 7.06 4.40 12.55
CA VAL A 50 5.79 3.72 12.88
C VAL A 50 4.98 3.53 11.59
N SER A 51 4.79 4.59 10.81
CA SER A 51 4.07 4.53 9.53
C SER A 51 4.71 3.53 8.55
N GLU A 52 6.03 3.56 8.42
CA GLU A 52 6.79 2.63 7.58
C GLU A 52 6.67 1.18 8.07
N GLY A 53 6.79 0.95 9.38
CA GLY A 53 6.66 -0.36 9.99
C GLY A 53 5.24 -0.94 9.85
N ALA A 54 4.23 -0.15 10.16
CA ALA A 54 2.83 -0.55 10.06
C ALA A 54 2.47 -0.95 8.62
N THR A 55 2.78 -0.08 7.64
CA THR A 55 2.48 -0.34 6.23
C THR A 55 3.31 -1.49 5.64
N TRP A 56 4.55 -1.70 6.11
CA TRP A 56 5.33 -2.88 5.74
C TRP A 56 4.66 -4.16 6.22
N ILE A 57 4.16 -4.18 7.46
CA ILE A 57 3.44 -5.36 7.99
C ILE A 57 2.14 -5.57 7.23
N ILE A 58 1.35 -4.51 6.94
CA ILE A 58 0.15 -4.61 6.11
C ILE A 58 0.47 -5.32 4.80
N LYS A 59 1.49 -4.85 4.09
CA LYS A 59 1.97 -5.46 2.84
C LYS A 59 2.31 -6.94 3.02
N ALA A 60 3.11 -7.28 4.03
CA ALA A 60 3.53 -8.66 4.28
C ALA A 60 2.34 -9.58 4.59
N MET A 61 1.34 -9.09 5.31
CA MET A 61 0.13 -9.83 5.67
C MET A 61 -0.72 -10.12 4.42
N VAL A 62 -0.99 -9.11 3.59
CA VAL A 62 -1.82 -9.31 2.38
C VAL A 62 -1.10 -10.14 1.33
N GLU A 63 0.23 -10.06 1.22
CA GLU A 63 1.04 -10.96 0.36
C GLU A 63 0.98 -12.43 0.80
N LYS A 64 0.78 -12.70 2.10
CA LYS A 64 0.54 -14.05 2.66
C LYS A 64 -0.91 -14.52 2.50
N GLY A 65 -1.81 -13.68 1.99
CA GLY A 65 -3.23 -14.00 1.80
C GLY A 65 -4.10 -13.72 3.02
N HIS A 66 -3.65 -12.88 3.97
CA HIS A 66 -4.56 -12.35 5.00
C HIS A 66 -5.46 -11.28 4.38
N ASP A 67 -6.76 -11.43 4.57
CA ASP A 67 -7.75 -10.47 4.10
C ASP A 67 -8.06 -9.42 5.18
N PHE A 68 -8.01 -8.15 4.79
CA PHE A 68 -8.55 -7.07 5.59
C PHE A 68 -10.06 -7.07 5.48
N MET A 69 -10.75 -6.87 6.61
CA MET A 69 -12.18 -6.64 6.56
C MET A 69 -12.46 -5.29 5.89
N PRO A 70 -13.61 -5.12 5.22
CA PRO A 70 -13.96 -3.85 4.57
C PRO A 70 -13.78 -2.62 5.47
N GLN A 71 -14.19 -2.70 6.75
CA GLN A 71 -14.02 -1.60 7.70
C GLN A 71 -12.55 -1.24 8.00
N ASP A 72 -11.62 -2.18 7.90
CA ASP A 72 -10.20 -1.93 8.13
C ASP A 72 -9.56 -1.30 6.89
N VAL A 73 -10.01 -1.66 5.70
CA VAL A 73 -9.64 -0.98 4.45
C VAL A 73 -10.17 0.45 4.46
N GLU A 74 -11.43 0.66 4.85
CA GLU A 74 -12.01 2.00 4.98
C GLU A 74 -11.20 2.88 5.94
N ARG A 75 -10.86 2.34 7.12
CA ARG A 75 -10.02 3.00 8.12
C ARG A 75 -8.67 3.40 7.53
N LEU A 76 -7.98 2.47 6.85
CA LEU A 76 -6.70 2.74 6.20
C LEU A 76 -6.84 3.86 5.16
N VAL A 77 -7.87 3.80 4.30
CA VAL A 77 -8.07 4.76 3.20
C VAL A 77 -8.32 6.17 3.72
N VAL A 78 -9.10 6.33 4.79
CA VAL A 78 -9.39 7.64 5.39
C VAL A 78 -8.13 8.35 5.90
N GLY A 79 -7.12 7.61 6.35
CA GLY A 79 -5.85 8.17 6.85
C GLY A 79 -4.79 8.46 5.76
N LEU A 80 -5.01 8.09 4.51
CA LEU A 80 -3.93 8.07 3.50
C LEU A 80 -3.28 9.44 3.24
N ASP A 81 -4.02 10.54 3.36
CA ASP A 81 -3.49 11.89 3.16
C ASP A 81 -2.39 12.26 4.19
N GLU A 82 -2.35 11.56 5.33
CA GLU A 82 -1.34 11.73 6.38
C GLU A 82 -0.10 10.85 6.14
N VAL A 83 -0.16 9.87 5.22
CA VAL A 83 0.96 8.99 4.87
C VAL A 83 1.95 9.72 3.95
N THR A 84 2.98 10.32 4.55
CA THR A 84 3.97 11.15 3.85
C THR A 84 5.31 10.45 3.58
N ALA A 85 5.66 9.42 4.36
CA ALA A 85 6.90 8.67 4.16
C ALA A 85 6.84 7.85 2.86
N TRP A 86 7.85 7.97 1.98
CA TRP A 86 7.79 7.37 0.65
C TRP A 86 7.79 5.83 0.68
N GLN A 87 8.43 5.22 1.69
CA GLN A 87 8.39 3.76 1.89
C GLN A 87 6.98 3.33 2.29
N ALA A 88 6.31 4.08 3.17
CA ALA A 88 4.94 3.80 3.57
C ALA A 88 3.97 3.89 2.37
N GLN A 89 4.09 4.95 1.57
CA GLN A 89 3.33 5.10 0.32
C GLN A 89 3.58 3.91 -0.63
N LEU A 90 4.84 3.50 -0.79
CA LEU A 90 5.21 2.35 -1.61
C LEU A 90 4.56 1.05 -1.10
N HIS A 91 4.63 0.78 0.20
CA HIS A 91 4.06 -0.42 0.79
C HIS A 91 2.54 -0.48 0.61
N ILE A 92 1.85 0.66 0.77
CA ILE A 92 0.41 0.74 0.51
C ILE A 92 0.11 0.43 -0.96
N CYS A 93 0.80 1.07 -1.92
CA CYS A 93 0.61 0.77 -3.34
C CYS A 93 0.83 -0.71 -3.68
N GLN A 94 1.82 -1.35 -3.04
CA GLN A 94 2.08 -2.79 -3.18
C GLN A 94 0.97 -3.65 -2.59
N SER A 95 0.44 -3.25 -1.43
CA SER A 95 -0.61 -3.97 -0.72
C SER A 95 -1.91 -4.04 -1.54
N LEU A 96 -2.25 -2.97 -2.26
CA LEU A 96 -3.46 -2.89 -3.09
C LEU A 96 -3.53 -3.95 -4.20
N VAL A 97 -2.42 -4.59 -4.57
CA VAL A 97 -2.42 -5.72 -5.51
C VAL A 97 -3.07 -6.97 -4.92
N HIS A 98 -3.08 -7.08 -3.59
CA HIS A 98 -3.53 -8.24 -2.84
C HIS A 98 -4.78 -7.95 -1.98
N MET A 99 -5.25 -6.71 -1.95
CA MET A 99 -6.39 -6.31 -1.12
C MET A 99 -7.69 -6.24 -1.92
N SER A 100 -8.77 -6.70 -1.30
CA SER A 100 -10.13 -6.41 -1.76
C SER A 100 -10.51 -5.00 -1.31
N VAL A 101 -10.63 -4.07 -2.24
CA VAL A 101 -10.98 -2.67 -1.95
C VAL A 101 -12.50 -2.49 -2.07
N PRO A 102 -13.19 -1.99 -1.02
CA PRO A 102 -14.61 -1.65 -1.12
C PRO A 102 -14.84 -0.54 -2.14
N GLN A 103 -15.91 -0.66 -2.93
CA GLN A 103 -16.24 0.28 -4.01
C GLN A 103 -16.45 1.71 -3.47
N GLU A 104 -16.92 1.82 -2.23
CA GLU A 104 -17.22 3.06 -1.52
C GLU A 104 -15.96 3.94 -1.32
N VAL A 105 -14.78 3.33 -1.17
CA VAL A 105 -13.53 4.05 -0.89
C VAL A 105 -12.60 4.15 -2.09
N GLU A 106 -12.91 3.48 -3.20
CA GLU A 106 -12.13 3.59 -4.43
C GLU A 106 -11.92 5.03 -4.92
N PRO A 107 -12.91 5.95 -4.89
CA PRO A 107 -12.69 7.32 -5.35
C PRO A 107 -11.63 8.06 -4.53
N ILE A 108 -11.62 7.85 -3.21
CA ILE A 108 -10.65 8.44 -2.28
C ILE A 108 -9.26 7.86 -2.58
N LEU A 109 -9.18 6.54 -2.76
CA LEU A 109 -7.94 5.86 -3.09
C LEU A 109 -7.37 6.31 -4.44
N LYS A 110 -8.20 6.45 -5.47
CA LYS A 110 -7.81 7.00 -6.79
C LYS A 110 -7.31 8.45 -6.65
N GLN A 111 -7.97 9.27 -5.83
CA GLN A 111 -7.55 10.64 -5.56
C GLN A 111 -6.15 10.69 -4.92
N TRP A 112 -5.88 9.81 -3.95
CA TRP A 112 -4.58 9.70 -3.29
C TRP A 112 -3.47 9.15 -4.20
N LEU A 113 -3.79 8.15 -5.04
CA LEU A 113 -2.82 7.53 -5.95
C LEU A 113 -2.40 8.43 -7.12
N ASN A 114 -3.29 9.28 -7.63
CA ASN A 114 -3.01 10.10 -8.82
C ASN A 114 -1.76 10.99 -8.68
N PRO A 115 -1.56 11.77 -7.59
CA PRO A 115 -0.33 12.52 -7.38
C PRO A 115 0.94 11.65 -7.30
N LEU A 116 0.81 10.38 -6.91
CA LEU A 116 1.95 9.47 -6.80
C LEU A 116 2.49 9.03 -8.18
N LEU A 117 1.75 9.24 -9.27
CA LEU A 117 2.25 9.07 -10.63
C LEU A 117 3.36 10.05 -11.00
N ASP A 118 3.54 11.13 -10.24
CA ASP A 118 4.62 12.11 -10.41
C ASP A 118 5.64 12.08 -9.25
N ALA A 119 5.55 11.07 -8.36
CA ALA A 119 6.40 10.98 -7.19
C ALA A 119 7.91 10.98 -7.56
N PRO A 120 8.79 11.62 -6.76
CA PRO A 120 10.23 11.66 -7.03
C PRO A 120 10.86 10.26 -7.18
N ARG A 121 10.36 9.29 -6.40
CA ARG A 121 10.85 7.92 -6.35
C ARG A 121 10.22 7.08 -7.47
N PRO A 122 11.01 6.52 -8.42
CA PRO A 122 10.48 5.70 -9.50
C PRO A 122 9.69 4.47 -9.05
N PHE A 123 10.06 3.85 -7.93
CA PHE A 123 9.34 2.70 -7.41
C PHE A 123 7.93 3.07 -6.93
N VAL A 124 7.76 4.22 -6.29
CA VAL A 124 6.42 4.71 -5.90
C VAL A 124 5.56 4.92 -7.15
N ARG A 125 6.08 5.60 -8.18
CA ARG A 125 5.37 5.78 -9.45
C ARG A 125 4.94 4.45 -10.07
N ALA A 126 5.87 3.50 -10.18
CA ALA A 126 5.61 2.19 -10.79
C ALA A 126 4.48 1.42 -10.09
N TRP A 127 4.44 1.45 -8.75
CA TRP A 127 3.41 0.75 -7.98
C TRP A 127 2.12 1.54 -7.86
N ALA A 128 2.16 2.88 -7.89
CA ALA A 128 0.96 3.70 -8.01
C ALA A 128 0.25 3.47 -9.36
N THR A 129 1.01 3.35 -10.45
CA THR A 129 0.49 2.94 -11.77
C THR A 129 -0.23 1.60 -11.69
N ASP A 130 0.37 0.62 -11.02
CA ASP A 130 -0.22 -0.70 -10.85
C ASP A 130 -1.53 -0.67 -10.07
N ALA A 131 -1.51 -0.03 -8.90
CA ALA A 131 -2.68 0.13 -8.06
C ALA A 131 -3.83 0.81 -8.81
N LEU A 132 -3.56 1.92 -9.52
CA LEU A 132 -4.57 2.60 -10.33
C LEU A 132 -5.15 1.69 -11.42
N CYS A 133 -4.31 0.92 -12.12
CA CYS A 133 -4.78 0.00 -13.16
C CYS A 133 -5.75 -1.05 -12.63
N ARG A 134 -5.52 -1.55 -11.41
CA ARG A 134 -6.38 -2.55 -10.75
C ARG A 134 -7.71 -1.95 -10.29
N LEU A 135 -7.70 -0.68 -9.91
CA LEU A 135 -8.91 0.06 -9.53
C LEU A 135 -9.71 0.58 -10.74
N CYS A 136 -9.17 0.52 -11.96
CA CYS A 136 -9.91 0.92 -13.15
C CYS A 136 -10.98 -0.12 -13.51
N ASP A 137 -12.26 0.27 -13.41
CA ASP A 137 -13.40 -0.53 -13.88
C ASP A 137 -13.38 -0.72 -15.40
N LYS A 138 -13.05 0.36 -16.13
CA LYS A 138 -13.07 0.38 -17.58
C LYS A 138 -11.69 0.07 -18.14
N HIS A 139 -11.69 -0.79 -19.15
CA HIS A 139 -10.48 -1.09 -19.92
C HIS A 139 -9.84 0.17 -20.53
N SER A 140 -10.64 1.13 -21.00
CA SER A 140 -10.14 2.40 -21.55
C SER A 140 -9.34 3.20 -20.53
N ASP A 141 -9.86 3.30 -19.30
CA ASP A 141 -9.27 4.15 -18.27
C ASP A 141 -7.94 3.56 -17.82
N ARG A 142 -7.88 2.23 -17.70
CA ARG A 142 -6.63 1.48 -17.47
C ARG A 142 -5.60 1.74 -18.56
N TRP A 143 -6.02 1.66 -19.82
CA TRP A 143 -5.09 1.83 -20.94
C TRP A 143 -4.54 3.26 -21.03
N ASN A 144 -5.35 4.27 -20.71
CA ASN A 144 -4.88 5.66 -20.63
C ASN A 144 -3.75 5.82 -19.59
N VAL A 145 -3.89 5.20 -18.41
CA VAL A 145 -2.83 5.21 -17.38
C VAL A 145 -1.58 4.50 -17.89
N LEU A 146 -1.71 3.34 -18.53
CA LEU A 146 -0.57 2.58 -19.05
C LEU A 146 0.16 3.32 -20.18
N GLU A 147 -0.56 3.95 -21.09
CA GLU A 147 0.00 4.76 -22.18
C GLU A 147 0.70 6.02 -21.64
N GLN A 148 0.11 6.70 -20.66
CA GLN A 148 0.78 7.82 -19.99
C GLN A 148 2.11 7.40 -19.37
N MET A 149 2.13 6.26 -18.67
CA MET A 149 3.29 5.81 -17.90
C MET A 149 4.33 5.05 -18.74
N SER A 150 4.03 4.67 -20.00
CA SER A 150 4.99 3.99 -20.89
C SER A 150 6.18 4.90 -21.25
N GLU A 151 5.97 6.21 -21.24
CA GLU A 151 6.98 7.23 -21.55
C GLU A 151 7.77 7.73 -20.32
N ASP A 152 7.56 7.14 -19.14
CA ASP A 152 8.28 7.55 -17.92
C ASP A 152 9.81 7.44 -18.10
N LYS A 153 10.54 8.44 -17.61
CA LYS A 153 12.02 8.50 -17.68
C LYS A 153 12.72 7.30 -17.03
N ALA A 154 12.14 6.70 -16.00
CA ALA A 154 12.75 5.60 -15.26
C ALA A 154 12.44 4.23 -15.87
N ALA A 155 13.49 3.43 -16.07
CA ALA A 155 13.35 2.09 -16.65
C ALA A 155 12.49 1.14 -15.81
N SER A 156 12.50 1.29 -14.47
CA SER A 156 11.67 0.48 -13.57
C SER A 156 10.18 0.70 -13.79
N VAL A 157 9.76 1.95 -14.02
CA VAL A 157 8.36 2.31 -14.32
C VAL A 157 7.95 1.71 -15.66
N ARG A 158 8.73 1.94 -16.72
CA ARG A 158 8.48 1.36 -18.05
C ARG A 158 8.45 -0.18 -18.02
N SER A 159 9.27 -0.80 -17.17
CA SER A 159 9.24 -2.25 -17.00
C SER A 159 7.96 -2.73 -16.35
N ARG A 160 7.46 -2.03 -15.32
CA ARG A 160 6.18 -2.39 -14.67
C ARG A 160 5.02 -2.20 -15.63
N VAL A 161 4.98 -1.10 -16.39
CA VAL A 161 3.96 -0.84 -17.41
C VAL A 161 3.90 -1.95 -18.46
N ARG A 162 5.04 -2.41 -18.98
CA ARG A 162 5.06 -3.54 -19.93
C ARG A 162 4.50 -4.84 -19.35
N ASN A 163 4.80 -5.12 -18.08
CA ASN A 163 4.24 -6.29 -17.40
C ASN A 163 2.72 -6.16 -17.26
N LEU A 164 2.22 -4.98 -16.89
CA LEU A 164 0.78 -4.72 -16.77
C LEU A 164 0.06 -4.76 -18.12
N MET A 165 0.67 -4.22 -19.17
CA MET A 165 0.15 -4.35 -20.54
C MET A 165 0.07 -5.82 -20.97
N THR A 166 0.98 -6.68 -20.52
CA THR A 166 0.91 -8.12 -20.77
C THR A 166 -0.19 -8.78 -19.92
N GLU A 167 -0.27 -8.44 -18.63
CA GLU A 167 -1.26 -8.97 -17.68
C GLU A 167 -2.71 -8.63 -18.08
N PHE A 168 -2.94 -7.39 -18.55
CA PHE A 168 -4.27 -6.90 -18.91
C PHE A 168 -4.58 -6.94 -20.41
N GLY A 169 -3.57 -7.16 -21.27
CA GLY A 169 -3.66 -7.00 -22.73
C GLY A 169 -4.26 -8.19 -23.48
N GLU A 170 -4.64 -9.27 -22.80
CA GLU A 170 -5.41 -10.35 -23.41
C GLU A 170 -6.92 -10.06 -23.32
N ARG A 171 -7.45 -9.41 -24.36
CA ARG A 171 -8.82 -9.64 -24.86
C ARG A 171 -8.82 -9.78 -26.37
#